data_AF-Q2SMH2-F1
#
_entry.id   AF-Q2SMH2-F1
#
_cell.length_a   1.000
_cell.length_b   1.000
_cell.length_c   1.000
_cell.angle_alpha   90.00
_cell.angle_beta   90.00
_cell.angle_gamma   90.00
#
_symmetry.space_group_name_H-M   'P 1'
#
loop_
_entity.id
_entity.type
_entity.pdbx_description
1 polymer ?
#
loop_
_entity_poly.entity_id
_entity_poly.type
_entity_poly.pdbx_seq_one_letter_code
_entity_poly.pdbx_strand_id
1 'polypeptide(L)'
;MRRSLQTALEFSRRQQPPPQSVAHLLTLFMSFILFTFSTGSWAEIYKWTDAKGTVHYSDTIPTDSDAQVITPTSAIDGVRLLSDEAKERYKNRPSEPEPGNPPSANSTRPVASAQESKQTEDILCDDVNGDCFSEEDTRVCKLRFGKPCEEIYLWKVCALQKQCTTDRCDTARFVIDWRPPVVGVRDLGRSLPLRANVSDKDWRCLRHSGFYCDELALETQCQQDYRESCGVVRDWLLNAPEKCEKDKNVDCDELDTLIKYRPVSEEERLKIGGTNASGGRFARDLLMEKVEQKKNELTDEALQSVLDKLPGAGRHSFRKDISCSLKSWRRYR
;
A
#
# COMPACT_ATOMS: atom_id res chain seq x y z
N MET A 1 -93.88 26.73 22.71
CA MET A 1 -92.90 25.93 21.94
C MET A 1 -91.50 26.17 22.50
N ARG A 2 -91.12 25.41 23.53
CA ARG A 2 -89.80 25.40 24.19
C ARG A 2 -89.35 23.94 24.23
N ARG A 3 -88.67 23.46 23.18
CA ARG A 3 -87.95 22.18 23.14
C ARG A 3 -86.94 22.24 21.99
N SER A 4 -85.71 22.62 22.31
CA SER A 4 -84.47 22.30 21.59
C SER A 4 -83.36 23.14 22.21
N LEU A 5 -82.15 22.58 22.32
CA LEU A 5 -80.95 23.14 22.97
C LEU A 5 -80.73 22.72 24.43
N GLN A 6 -80.96 21.45 24.77
CA GLN A 6 -80.38 20.85 25.99
C GLN A 6 -79.61 19.54 25.75
N THR A 7 -79.32 19.18 24.50
CA THR A 7 -78.74 17.86 24.15
C THR A 7 -77.38 17.94 23.46
N ALA A 8 -76.57 18.98 23.72
CA ALA A 8 -75.26 19.13 23.07
C ALA A 8 -74.07 19.31 24.03
N LEU A 9 -74.26 19.24 25.36
CA LEU A 9 -73.19 19.56 26.32
C LEU A 9 -72.72 18.40 27.23
N GLU A 10 -73.27 17.19 27.10
CA GLU A 10 -72.88 16.06 27.96
C GLU A 10 -71.96 15.01 27.33
N PHE A 11 -71.67 15.08 26.03
CA PHE A 11 -70.79 14.08 25.39
C PHE A 11 -69.29 14.42 25.44
N SER A 12 -68.90 15.57 25.99
CA SER A 12 -67.50 16.00 26.08
C SER A 12 -66.98 15.99 27.53
N ARG A 13 -67.24 14.91 28.28
CA ARG A 13 -66.80 14.81 29.69
C ARG A 13 -66.18 13.46 30.11
N ARG A 14 -65.78 12.61 29.17
CA ARG A 14 -65.09 11.34 29.49
C ARG A 14 -63.92 11.05 28.56
N GLN A 15 -62.96 11.97 28.48
CA GLN A 15 -61.59 11.63 28.12
C GLN A 15 -60.66 12.40 29.06
N GLN A 16 -60.58 11.93 30.31
CA GLN A 16 -59.43 12.30 31.14
C GLN A 16 -58.22 11.57 30.55
N PRO A 17 -57.17 12.28 30.12
CA PRO A 17 -55.92 11.62 29.76
C PRO A 17 -55.40 10.87 30.99
N PRO A 18 -54.82 9.67 30.81
CA PRO A 18 -54.26 8.93 31.93
C PRO A 18 -53.20 9.77 32.66
N PRO A 19 -53.03 9.60 33.98
CA PRO A 19 -52.04 10.34 34.74
C PRO A 19 -50.65 10.15 34.12
N GLN A 20 -50.01 11.28 33.79
CA GLN A 20 -48.73 11.34 33.06
C GLN A 20 -47.62 10.47 33.67
N SER A 21 -47.73 10.15 34.97
CA SER A 21 -46.80 9.29 35.69
C SER A 21 -46.78 7.82 35.22
N VAL A 22 -47.90 7.28 34.69
CA VAL A 22 -47.97 5.87 34.26
C VAL A 22 -47.40 5.70 32.84
N ALA A 23 -47.56 6.72 32.00
CA ALA A 23 -47.02 6.72 30.64
C ALA A 23 -45.49 6.73 30.62
N HIS A 24 -44.85 7.47 31.53
CA HIS A 24 -43.39 7.52 31.65
C HIS A 24 -42.78 6.20 32.16
N LEU A 25 -43.48 5.49 33.05
CA LEU A 25 -42.99 4.23 33.60
C LEU A 25 -43.09 3.08 32.58
N LEU A 26 -44.15 3.05 31.77
CA LEU A 26 -44.31 2.11 30.65
C LEU A 26 -43.31 2.37 29.51
N THR A 27 -43.01 3.63 29.19
CA THR A 27 -42.00 3.96 28.16
C THR A 27 -40.57 3.63 28.60
N LEU A 28 -40.23 3.82 29.87
CA LEU A 28 -38.93 3.38 30.39
C LEU A 28 -38.79 1.86 30.39
N PHE A 29 -39.85 1.13 30.74
CA PHE A 29 -39.82 -0.35 30.75
C PHE A 29 -39.74 -0.94 29.34
N MET A 30 -40.46 -0.38 28.36
CA MET A 30 -40.35 -0.79 26.94
C MET A 30 -38.95 -0.54 26.36
N SER A 31 -38.33 0.59 26.72
CA SER A 31 -36.95 0.91 26.32
C SER A 31 -35.94 -0.09 26.89
N PHE A 32 -36.16 -0.55 28.13
CA PHE A 32 -35.28 -1.52 28.78
C PHE A 32 -35.40 -2.92 28.16
N ILE A 33 -36.61 -3.35 27.80
CA ILE A 33 -36.84 -4.64 27.12
C ILE A 33 -36.23 -4.65 25.71
N LEU A 34 -36.33 -3.54 24.97
CA LEU A 34 -35.73 -3.42 23.64
C LEU A 34 -34.20 -3.49 23.65
N PHE A 35 -33.55 -3.12 24.76
CA PHE A 35 -32.09 -3.21 24.89
C PHE A 35 -31.58 -4.63 25.22
N THR A 36 -32.45 -5.52 25.73
CA THR A 36 -32.03 -6.87 26.17
C THR A 36 -32.00 -7.95 25.08
N PHE A 37 -32.49 -7.66 23.87
CA PHE A 37 -32.51 -8.63 22.75
C PHE A 37 -31.43 -8.41 21.69
N SER A 38 -30.33 -7.73 22.03
CA SER A 38 -29.14 -7.63 21.18
C SER A 38 -28.32 -8.92 21.27
N THR A 39 -28.87 -10.06 20.86
CA THR A 39 -28.07 -11.29 20.68
C THR A 39 -27.06 -11.02 19.58
N GLY A 40 -25.78 -10.95 19.94
CA GLY A 40 -24.69 -10.73 19.00
C GLY A 40 -24.75 -11.76 17.87
N SER A 41 -24.91 -11.28 16.64
CA SER A 41 -24.67 -12.07 15.44
C SER A 41 -23.16 -12.23 15.30
N TRP A 42 -22.63 -13.38 15.72
CA TRP A 42 -21.25 -13.73 15.43
C TRP A 42 -21.19 -14.21 13.99
N ALA A 43 -20.48 -13.48 13.13
CA ALA A 43 -20.20 -13.93 11.77
C ALA A 43 -19.06 -14.96 11.85
N GLU A 44 -19.36 -16.21 11.52
CA GLU A 44 -18.36 -17.27 11.37
C GLU A 44 -17.68 -17.10 10.01
N ILE A 45 -16.35 -17.02 10.01
CA ILE A 45 -15.56 -16.97 8.77
C ILE A 45 -15.01 -18.38 8.52
N TYR A 46 -15.26 -18.91 7.34
CA TYR A 46 -14.82 -20.22 6.89
C TYR A 46 -13.55 -20.09 6.05
N LYS A 47 -12.54 -20.91 6.34
CA LYS A 47 -11.28 -21.01 5.60
C LYS A 47 -11.13 -22.40 5.00
N TRP A 48 -10.77 -22.49 3.73
CA TRP A 48 -10.42 -23.77 3.10
C TRP A 48 -9.30 -23.58 2.07
N THR A 49 -8.67 -24.70 1.69
CA THR A 49 -7.65 -24.74 0.65
C THR A 49 -8.18 -25.54 -0.52
N ASP A 50 -8.13 -25.01 -1.73
CA ASP A 50 -8.56 -25.74 -2.92
C ASP A 50 -7.52 -26.78 -3.39
N ALA A 51 -7.89 -27.60 -4.38
CA ALA A 51 -7.01 -28.63 -4.95
C ALA A 51 -5.74 -28.06 -5.61
N LYS A 52 -5.67 -26.75 -5.86
CA LYS A 52 -4.50 -26.05 -6.40
C LYS A 52 -3.61 -25.46 -5.30
N GLY A 53 -3.97 -25.65 -4.02
CA GLY A 53 -3.23 -25.12 -2.88
C GLY A 53 -3.54 -23.65 -2.54
N THR A 54 -4.59 -23.07 -3.13
CA THR A 54 -4.98 -21.67 -2.87
C THR A 54 -5.91 -21.61 -1.66
N VAL A 55 -5.63 -20.69 -0.74
CA VAL A 55 -6.43 -20.49 0.48
C VAL A 55 -7.53 -19.47 0.23
N HIS A 56 -8.77 -19.84 0.54
CA HIS A 56 -9.96 -19.01 0.38
C HIS A 56 -10.65 -18.74 1.72
N TYR A 57 -11.38 -17.62 1.80
CA TYR A 57 -12.17 -17.21 2.97
C TYR A 57 -13.60 -16.82 2.53
N SER A 58 -14.62 -17.25 3.27
CA SER A 58 -16.04 -16.96 2.98
C SER A 58 -16.86 -16.86 4.27
N ASP A 59 -17.92 -16.07 4.24
CA ASP A 59 -18.92 -15.99 5.31
C ASP A 59 -19.99 -17.11 5.20
N THR A 60 -19.91 -17.92 4.15
CA THR A 60 -20.80 -19.07 3.91
C THR A 60 -19.98 -20.33 3.68
N ILE A 61 -20.44 -21.45 4.26
CA ILE A 61 -19.77 -22.74 4.11
C ILE A 61 -19.80 -23.18 2.64
N PRO A 62 -18.66 -23.53 2.04
CA PRO A 62 -18.64 -24.07 0.68
C PRO A 62 -19.28 -25.46 0.66
N THR A 63 -20.09 -25.74 -0.35
CA THR A 63 -20.84 -27.01 -0.45
C THR A 63 -19.94 -28.23 -0.64
N ASP A 64 -18.70 -28.05 -1.13
CA ASP A 64 -17.82 -29.12 -1.60
C ASP A 64 -16.39 -29.06 -1.02
N SER A 65 -16.18 -28.48 0.16
CA SER A 65 -14.85 -28.49 0.79
C SER A 65 -14.89 -28.65 2.32
N ASP A 66 -13.84 -29.27 2.86
CA ASP A 66 -13.57 -29.35 4.30
C ASP A 66 -13.12 -27.97 4.81
N ALA A 67 -14.09 -27.08 5.01
CA ALA A 67 -13.84 -25.74 5.52
C ALA A 67 -13.71 -25.71 7.05
N GLN A 68 -12.72 -24.99 7.55
CA GLN A 68 -12.50 -24.78 8.98
C GLN A 68 -13.07 -23.42 9.40
N VAL A 69 -13.85 -23.40 10.49
CA VAL A 69 -14.31 -22.16 11.11
C VAL A 69 -13.14 -21.50 11.83
N ILE A 70 -12.85 -20.25 11.49
CA ILE A 70 -11.84 -19.45 12.16
C ILE A 70 -12.51 -18.33 12.96
N THR A 71 -12.16 -18.21 14.25
CA THR A 71 -12.45 -17.00 15.02
C THR A 71 -11.24 -16.07 14.89
N PRO A 72 -11.38 -14.89 14.27
CA PRO A 72 -10.25 -13.98 14.10
C PRO A 72 -9.76 -13.52 15.47
N THR A 73 -8.65 -14.08 15.92
CA THR A 73 -7.93 -13.62 17.11
C THR A 73 -6.93 -12.57 16.67
N SER A 74 -6.94 -11.42 17.32
CA SER A 74 -6.15 -10.21 16.99
C SER A 74 -4.62 -10.39 17.02
N ALA A 75 -4.12 -11.62 17.18
CA ALA A 75 -2.71 -11.95 17.28
C ALA A 75 -2.18 -12.74 16.07
N ILE A 76 -3.03 -13.19 15.14
CA ILE A 76 -2.61 -13.93 13.95
C ILE A 76 -3.41 -13.39 12.75
N ASP A 77 -2.72 -13.03 11.66
CA ASP A 77 -3.25 -12.55 10.38
C ASP A 77 -3.67 -11.08 10.24
N GLY A 78 -2.92 -10.13 10.83
CA GLY A 78 -2.66 -8.80 10.26
C GLY A 78 -3.84 -7.85 9.93
N VAL A 79 -5.09 -8.24 10.19
CA VAL A 79 -6.29 -7.46 9.90
C VAL A 79 -6.90 -7.04 11.23
N ARG A 80 -6.78 -5.76 11.56
CA ARG A 80 -7.58 -5.16 12.64
C ARG A 80 -8.96 -4.80 12.11
N LEU A 81 -9.98 -5.24 12.83
CA LEU A 81 -11.35 -4.81 12.60
C LEU A 81 -11.45 -3.29 12.73
N LEU A 82 -12.13 -2.66 11.77
CA LEU A 82 -12.43 -1.23 11.76
C LEU A 82 -13.09 -0.83 13.08
N SER A 83 -12.64 0.28 13.67
CA SER A 83 -13.31 0.89 14.82
C SER A 83 -14.75 1.26 14.46
N ASP A 84 -15.63 1.33 15.46
CA ASP A 84 -17.05 1.63 15.22
C ASP A 84 -17.25 3.00 14.53
N GLU A 85 -16.36 3.95 14.78
CA GLU A 85 -16.30 5.24 14.09
C GLU A 85 -15.95 5.12 12.59
N ALA A 86 -15.20 4.10 12.20
CA ALA A 86 -14.86 3.82 10.81
C ALA A 86 -15.97 3.01 10.10
N LYS A 87 -16.73 2.18 10.83
CA LYS A 87 -17.95 1.52 10.32
C LYS A 87 -19.06 2.53 10.00
N GLU A 88 -19.27 3.52 10.87
CA GLU A 88 -20.25 4.60 10.64
C GLU A 88 -19.91 5.46 9.41
N ARG A 89 -18.63 5.70 9.12
CA ARG A 89 -18.21 6.38 7.88
C ARG A 89 -18.47 5.55 6.62
N TYR A 90 -18.43 4.23 6.72
CA TYR A 90 -18.68 3.34 5.57
C TYR A 90 -20.18 3.20 5.26
N LYS A 91 -21.03 3.17 6.29
CA LYS A 91 -22.51 3.16 6.13
C LYS A 91 -23.06 4.40 5.43
N ASN A 92 -22.39 5.55 5.57
CA ASN A 92 -22.85 6.84 5.03
C ASN A 92 -22.23 7.20 3.67
N ARG A 93 -21.58 6.25 3.00
CA ARG A 93 -21.05 6.47 1.64
C ARG A 93 -22.19 6.31 0.62
N PRO A 94 -22.38 7.25 -0.32
CA PRO A 94 -23.34 7.07 -1.40
C PRO A 94 -22.99 5.82 -2.21
N SER A 95 -23.94 4.92 -2.39
CA SER A 95 -23.79 3.72 -3.23
C SER A 95 -23.59 4.14 -4.69
N GLU A 96 -22.44 3.78 -5.25
CA GLU A 96 -22.14 3.85 -6.68
C GLU A 96 -23.07 2.88 -7.43
N PRO A 97 -23.57 3.24 -8.64
CA PRO A 97 -24.65 2.50 -9.28
C PRO A 97 -24.21 1.09 -9.70
N GLU A 98 -25.05 0.09 -9.40
CA GLU A 98 -24.85 -1.28 -9.85
C GLU A 98 -24.83 -1.37 -11.39
N PRO A 99 -23.89 -2.13 -11.98
CA PRO A 99 -23.99 -2.53 -13.37
C PRO A 99 -25.16 -3.51 -13.54
N GLY A 100 -26.14 -3.12 -14.36
CA GLY A 100 -27.39 -3.84 -14.59
C GLY A 100 -27.21 -5.25 -15.17
N ASN A 101 -28.15 -6.12 -14.80
CA ASN A 101 -28.31 -7.48 -15.32
C ASN A 101 -28.40 -7.50 -16.87
N PRO A 102 -27.74 -8.46 -17.55
CA PRO A 102 -27.90 -8.64 -18.99
C PRO A 102 -29.20 -9.40 -19.33
N PRO A 103 -29.88 -9.11 -20.46
CA PRO A 103 -30.94 -9.95 -20.96
C PRO A 103 -30.39 -11.24 -21.57
N SER A 104 -31.09 -12.32 -21.31
CA SER A 104 -30.90 -13.65 -21.87
C SER A 104 -31.32 -13.69 -23.34
N ALA A 105 -30.44 -14.17 -24.24
CA ALA A 105 -30.82 -14.77 -25.52
C ALA A 105 -29.68 -15.65 -26.09
N ASN A 106 -30.08 -16.84 -26.53
CA ASN A 106 -29.26 -17.98 -26.95
C ASN A 106 -28.54 -17.82 -28.29
N SER A 107 -27.50 -18.66 -28.46
CA SER A 107 -27.01 -19.26 -29.72
C SER A 107 -26.26 -18.31 -30.68
N THR A 108 -25.03 -18.57 -31.14
CA THR A 108 -24.45 -19.84 -31.60
C THR A 108 -22.93 -19.69 -31.69
N ARG A 109 -22.19 -20.72 -31.26
CA ARG A 109 -20.74 -20.88 -31.43
C ARG A 109 -20.37 -20.88 -32.94
N PRO A 110 -19.22 -20.29 -33.31
CA PRO A 110 -18.14 -21.18 -33.73
C PRO A 110 -16.80 -20.85 -33.06
N VAL A 111 -16.06 -21.94 -32.88
CA VAL A 111 -14.68 -22.10 -32.43
C VAL A 111 -13.71 -21.09 -33.07
N ALA A 112 -12.96 -20.35 -32.25
CA ALA A 112 -11.61 -19.90 -32.58
C ALA A 112 -10.82 -19.63 -31.29
N SER A 113 -9.74 -20.40 -31.15
CA SER A 113 -8.58 -20.30 -30.25
C SER A 113 -8.71 -19.74 -28.84
N ALA A 114 -8.34 -20.61 -27.90
CA ALA A 114 -7.71 -20.24 -26.65
C ALA A 114 -6.61 -19.19 -26.86
N GLN A 115 -6.76 -18.03 -26.21
CA GLN A 115 -5.61 -17.28 -25.71
C GLN A 115 -5.50 -17.59 -24.21
N GLU A 116 -4.82 -18.69 -23.99
CA GLU A 116 -4.02 -18.98 -22.81
C GLU A 116 -3.20 -17.72 -22.48
N SER A 117 -3.53 -17.00 -21.42
CA SER A 117 -2.70 -15.92 -20.89
C SER A 117 -1.47 -16.53 -20.19
N LYS A 118 -0.56 -17.09 -21.00
CA LYS A 118 0.86 -17.14 -20.67
C LYS A 118 1.41 -15.73 -20.86
N GLN A 119 1.46 -14.96 -19.78
CA GLN A 119 2.41 -13.86 -19.67
C GLN A 119 3.11 -14.01 -18.32
N THR A 120 4.08 -14.92 -18.30
CA THR A 120 5.07 -15.06 -17.22
C THR A 120 6.46 -15.27 -17.83
N GLU A 121 6.72 -14.70 -19.00
CA GLU A 121 8.04 -14.74 -19.64
C GLU A 121 8.35 -13.36 -20.24
N ASP A 122 9.55 -12.86 -19.93
CA ASP A 122 10.22 -11.67 -20.44
C ASP A 122 9.50 -10.32 -20.30
N ILE A 123 9.78 -9.60 -19.20
CA ILE A 123 9.90 -8.14 -19.30
C ILE A 123 11.17 -7.88 -20.13
N LEU A 124 10.90 -7.66 -21.42
CA LEU A 124 11.76 -7.31 -22.54
C LEU A 124 12.74 -6.16 -22.19
N CYS A 125 14.03 -6.46 -22.16
CA CYS A 125 15.07 -5.49 -22.51
C CYS A 125 15.54 -5.87 -23.92
N ASP A 126 14.80 -5.48 -24.95
CA ASP A 126 15.22 -5.69 -26.34
C ASP A 126 16.16 -4.57 -26.77
N ASP A 127 17.40 -4.99 -27.00
CA ASP A 127 18.50 -4.38 -27.76
C ASP A 127 18.50 -2.85 -27.99
N VAL A 128 19.55 -2.25 -27.44
CA VAL A 128 20.36 -1.17 -28.02
C VAL A 128 19.71 0.22 -28.14
N ASN A 129 18.39 0.40 -28.02
CA ASN A 129 17.76 1.75 -27.95
C ASN A 129 16.35 1.85 -27.32
N GLY A 130 15.79 0.81 -26.67
CA GLY A 130 14.38 0.79 -26.23
C GLY A 130 14.17 0.83 -24.71
N ASP A 131 13.29 1.73 -24.25
CA ASP A 131 12.93 1.92 -22.83
C ASP A 131 12.46 0.61 -22.17
N CYS A 132 13.27 0.07 -21.26
CA CYS A 132 12.96 -1.16 -20.48
C CYS A 132 11.75 -1.01 -19.55
N PHE A 133 11.18 0.19 -19.47
CA PHE A 133 10.15 0.60 -18.54
C PHE A 133 9.20 1.52 -19.28
N SER A 134 7.88 1.37 -19.05
CA SER A 134 6.93 2.33 -19.59
C SER A 134 7.13 3.72 -18.97
N GLU A 135 6.54 4.76 -19.59
CA GLU A 135 6.49 6.09 -18.97
C GLU A 135 5.81 6.07 -17.60
N GLU A 136 4.76 5.24 -17.43
CA GLU A 136 4.05 5.09 -16.17
C GLU A 136 4.95 4.46 -15.09
N ASP A 137 5.69 3.39 -15.44
CA ASP A 137 6.66 2.77 -14.53
C ASP A 137 7.75 3.77 -14.14
N THR A 138 8.33 4.47 -15.12
CA THR A 138 9.35 5.49 -14.89
C THR A 138 8.85 6.60 -13.97
N ARG A 139 7.62 7.07 -14.19
CA ARG A 139 6.95 8.05 -13.32
C ARG A 139 6.81 7.53 -11.90
N VAL A 140 6.40 6.28 -11.70
CA VAL A 140 6.26 5.69 -10.36
C VAL A 140 7.62 5.52 -9.67
N CYS A 141 8.67 5.09 -10.37
CA CYS A 141 10.02 5.04 -9.80
C CYS A 141 10.54 6.45 -9.44
N LYS A 142 10.26 7.46 -10.26
CA LYS A 142 10.58 8.85 -9.93
C LYS A 142 9.87 9.31 -8.65
N LEU A 143 8.59 8.97 -8.48
CA LEU A 143 7.86 9.29 -7.25
C LEU A 143 8.43 8.54 -6.04
N ARG A 144 8.73 7.25 -6.15
CA ARG A 144 9.20 6.42 -5.04
C ARG A 144 10.65 6.69 -4.64
N PHE A 145 11.52 6.75 -5.65
CA PHE A 145 12.97 6.74 -5.50
C PHE A 145 13.64 8.07 -5.89
N GLY A 146 12.88 9.03 -6.43
CA GLY A 146 13.46 10.25 -7.01
C GLY A 146 14.32 9.99 -8.25
N LYS A 147 14.22 8.80 -8.85
CA LYS A 147 15.09 8.31 -9.93
C LYS A 147 14.29 7.44 -10.91
N PRO A 148 14.67 7.39 -12.20
CA PRO A 148 14.04 6.49 -13.15
C PRO A 148 14.26 5.03 -12.76
N CYS A 149 13.36 4.14 -13.20
CA CYS A 149 13.45 2.71 -12.86
C CYS A 149 14.76 2.08 -13.32
N GLU A 150 15.29 2.54 -14.46
CA GLU A 150 16.60 2.11 -14.98
C GLU A 150 17.72 2.28 -13.94
N GLU A 151 17.78 3.42 -13.25
CA GLU A 151 18.82 3.66 -12.23
C GLU A 151 18.70 2.72 -11.03
N ILE A 152 17.46 2.38 -10.63
CA ILE A 152 17.18 1.46 -9.52
C ILE A 152 17.31 0.00 -9.94
N TYR A 153 17.18 -0.31 -11.21
CA TYR A 153 17.33 -1.65 -11.75
C TYR A 153 18.79 -1.99 -12.07
N LEU A 154 19.50 -1.07 -12.73
CA LEU A 154 20.82 -1.32 -13.30
C LEU A 154 21.95 -1.32 -12.27
N TRP A 155 21.85 -0.62 -11.13
CA TRP A 155 22.95 -0.58 -10.15
C TRP A 155 23.39 -1.99 -9.73
N LYS A 156 22.43 -2.88 -9.45
CA LYS A 156 22.68 -4.26 -9.00
C LYS A 156 23.26 -5.11 -10.13
N VAL A 157 22.74 -4.95 -11.35
CA VAL A 157 23.24 -5.66 -12.54
C VAL A 157 24.69 -5.26 -12.82
N CYS A 158 24.95 -3.95 -12.89
CA CYS A 158 26.27 -3.43 -13.18
C CYS A 158 27.26 -3.82 -12.07
N ALA A 159 26.90 -3.66 -10.80
CA ALA A 159 27.71 -4.11 -9.67
C ALA A 159 28.15 -5.57 -9.79
N LEU A 160 27.25 -6.46 -10.24
CA LEU A 160 27.49 -7.91 -10.31
C LEU A 160 28.13 -8.37 -11.63
N GLN A 161 28.09 -7.58 -12.70
CA GLN A 161 28.76 -7.85 -13.97
C GLN A 161 30.30 -7.59 -13.93
N LYS A 162 30.86 -7.24 -12.77
CA LYS A 162 32.32 -7.09 -12.57
C LYS A 162 32.98 -6.00 -13.44
N GLN A 163 32.21 -5.03 -13.93
CA GLN A 163 32.74 -3.87 -14.66
C GLN A 163 33.15 -2.71 -13.73
N CYS A 164 33.22 -2.93 -12.42
CA CYS A 164 33.81 -1.98 -11.50
C CYS A 164 35.31 -2.20 -11.37
N THR A 165 36.04 -1.09 -11.24
CA THR A 165 37.51 -1.03 -11.33
C THR A 165 38.21 -1.48 -10.05
N THR A 166 37.52 -2.11 -9.10
CA THR A 166 38.05 -2.47 -7.77
C THR A 166 37.93 -3.97 -7.51
N ASP A 167 38.93 -4.52 -6.82
CA ASP A 167 39.01 -5.90 -6.34
C ASP A 167 37.88 -6.32 -5.38
N ARG A 168 37.17 -5.35 -4.78
CA ARG A 168 36.09 -5.59 -3.79
C ARG A 168 34.71 -5.88 -4.37
N CYS A 169 34.58 -5.84 -5.69
CA CYS A 169 33.31 -5.92 -6.41
C CYS A 169 32.59 -7.27 -6.35
N ASP A 170 33.26 -8.29 -5.84
CA ASP A 170 32.78 -9.66 -5.78
C ASP A 170 31.97 -9.98 -4.52
N THR A 171 31.97 -9.11 -3.51
CA THR A 171 31.27 -9.34 -2.25
C THR A 171 29.86 -8.75 -2.25
N ALA A 172 28.89 -9.48 -1.68
CA ALA A 172 27.53 -8.95 -1.50
C ALA A 172 27.54 -7.68 -0.64
N ARG A 173 28.50 -7.58 0.29
CA ARG A 173 28.74 -6.38 1.11
C ARG A 173 28.98 -5.15 0.24
N PHE A 174 29.90 -5.23 -0.72
CA PHE A 174 30.24 -4.11 -1.59
C PHE A 174 29.04 -3.66 -2.41
N VAL A 175 28.30 -4.61 -2.99
CA VAL A 175 27.10 -4.31 -3.78
C VAL A 175 26.05 -3.60 -2.92
N ILE A 176 25.73 -4.11 -1.73
CA ILE A 176 24.76 -3.48 -0.82
C ILE A 176 25.22 -2.08 -0.38
N ASP A 177 26.52 -1.90 -0.09
CA ASP A 177 27.08 -0.61 0.31
C ASP A 177 26.94 0.43 -0.82
N TRP A 178 27.15 0.01 -2.07
CA TRP A 178 27.04 0.83 -3.28
C TRP A 178 25.61 1.06 -3.80
N ARG A 179 24.59 0.52 -3.15
CA ARG A 179 23.21 0.72 -3.59
C ARG A 179 22.81 2.21 -3.55
N PRO A 180 21.87 2.65 -4.41
CA PRO A 180 21.29 3.99 -4.32
C PRO A 180 20.81 4.30 -2.90
N PRO A 181 21.13 5.47 -2.31
CA PRO A 181 20.78 5.78 -0.92
C PRO A 181 19.29 5.68 -0.58
N VAL A 182 18.45 5.88 -1.58
CA VAL A 182 16.98 5.82 -1.47
C VAL A 182 16.43 4.40 -1.31
N VAL A 183 17.22 3.38 -1.66
CA VAL A 183 16.90 1.97 -1.49
C VAL A 183 17.34 1.53 -0.10
N GLY A 184 16.39 1.20 0.77
CA GLY A 184 16.65 0.97 2.19
C GLY A 184 16.01 -0.28 2.77
N VAL A 185 15.97 -0.34 4.10
CA VAL A 185 15.28 -1.39 4.88
C VAL A 185 13.81 -1.46 4.51
N ARG A 186 13.16 -0.32 4.24
CA ARG A 186 11.74 -0.25 3.83
C ARG A 186 11.44 -0.98 2.52
N ASP A 187 12.47 -1.16 1.68
CA ASP A 187 12.36 -1.79 0.37
C ASP A 187 12.67 -3.28 0.41
N LEU A 188 13.12 -3.83 1.54
CA LEU A 188 13.41 -5.26 1.66
C LEU A 188 12.16 -6.11 1.42
N GLY A 189 12.26 -7.02 0.47
CA GLY A 189 11.17 -7.91 0.06
C GLY A 189 10.13 -7.24 -0.81
N ARG A 190 10.31 -5.97 -1.19
CA ARG A 190 9.45 -5.29 -2.16
C ARG A 190 9.98 -5.54 -3.57
N SER A 191 9.05 -5.79 -4.48
CA SER A 191 9.34 -5.75 -5.91
C SER A 191 9.65 -4.31 -6.34
N LEU A 192 10.42 -4.17 -7.42
CA LEU A 192 10.48 -2.89 -8.15
C LEU A 192 9.04 -2.50 -8.51
N PRO A 193 8.59 -1.24 -8.28
CA PRO A 193 7.20 -0.84 -8.38
C PRO A 193 6.78 -0.69 -9.84
N LEU A 194 6.76 -1.81 -10.56
CA LEU A 194 6.27 -1.94 -11.92
C LEU A 194 4.81 -2.39 -11.86
N ARG A 195 4.00 -1.94 -12.82
CA ARG A 195 2.56 -2.24 -12.83
C ARG A 195 2.26 -3.73 -12.64
N ALA A 196 3.01 -4.59 -13.34
CA ALA A 196 2.82 -6.04 -13.33
C ALA A 196 3.18 -6.72 -12.00
N ASN A 197 3.96 -6.05 -11.14
CA ASN A 197 4.56 -6.66 -9.95
C ASN A 197 3.90 -6.22 -8.63
N VAL A 198 2.86 -5.39 -8.69
CA VAL A 198 2.21 -4.83 -7.51
C VAL A 198 0.69 -4.96 -7.58
N SER A 199 0.05 -5.03 -6.41
CA SER A 199 -1.42 -5.10 -6.33
C SER A 199 -2.07 -3.82 -6.86
N ASP A 200 -3.33 -3.90 -7.32
CA ASP A 200 -4.10 -2.71 -7.73
C ASP A 200 -4.26 -1.68 -6.63
N LYS A 201 -4.35 -2.15 -5.39
CA LYS A 201 -4.41 -1.28 -4.22
C LYS A 201 -3.12 -0.48 -4.08
N ASP A 202 -1.98 -1.16 -4.08
CA ASP A 202 -0.68 -0.50 -3.90
C ASP A 202 -0.32 0.38 -5.09
N TRP A 203 -0.67 -0.04 -6.31
CA TRP A 203 -0.45 0.75 -7.52
C TRP A 203 -1.14 2.12 -7.44
N ARG A 204 -2.36 2.19 -6.88
CA ARG A 204 -3.07 3.46 -6.67
C ARG A 204 -2.32 4.39 -5.71
N CYS A 205 -1.77 3.86 -4.62
CA CYS A 205 -0.97 4.65 -3.69
C CYS A 205 0.36 5.10 -4.32
N LEU A 206 1.09 4.17 -4.95
CA LEU A 206 2.37 4.43 -5.61
C LEU A 206 2.25 5.49 -6.71
N ARG A 207 1.22 5.43 -7.55
CA ARG A 207 1.00 6.44 -8.60
C ARG A 207 0.71 7.84 -8.08
N HIS A 208 0.13 7.93 -6.89
CA HIS A 208 -0.26 9.20 -6.31
C HIS A 208 0.90 9.82 -5.51
N SER A 209 1.54 9.03 -4.65
CA SER A 209 2.52 9.52 -3.68
C SER A 209 3.90 8.89 -3.80
N GLY A 210 4.06 7.78 -4.54
CA GLY A 210 5.31 7.01 -4.58
C GLY A 210 5.52 6.06 -3.40
N PHE A 211 4.56 6.00 -2.46
CA PHE A 211 4.64 5.13 -1.28
C PHE A 211 3.59 4.02 -1.36
N TYR A 212 3.92 2.84 -0.83
CA TYR A 212 2.93 1.76 -0.67
C TYR A 212 1.86 2.17 0.35
N CYS A 213 0.65 1.62 0.21
CA CYS A 213 -0.45 2.04 1.07
C CYS A 213 -0.22 1.73 2.56
N ASP A 214 0.53 0.67 2.86
CA ASP A 214 0.85 0.26 4.22
C ASP A 214 1.95 1.12 4.86
N GLU A 215 2.87 1.69 4.08
CA GLU A 215 3.86 2.66 4.57
C GLU A 215 3.21 3.92 5.17
N LEU A 216 2.03 4.29 4.66
CA LEU A 216 1.28 5.48 5.08
C LEU A 216 0.12 5.18 6.03
N ALA A 217 0.01 3.94 6.50
CA ALA A 217 -1.12 3.51 7.33
C ALA A 217 -0.99 3.94 8.80
N LEU A 218 0.23 4.20 9.29
CA LEU A 218 0.51 4.48 10.69
C LEU A 218 1.25 5.81 10.86
N GLU A 219 0.62 6.76 11.54
CA GLU A 219 1.16 8.10 11.79
C GLU A 219 2.53 8.06 12.48
N THR A 220 2.70 7.15 13.45
CA THR A 220 3.97 6.95 14.16
C THR A 220 5.10 6.52 13.21
N GLN A 221 4.79 5.72 12.18
CA GLN A 221 5.78 5.28 11.21
C GLN A 221 6.22 6.46 10.34
N CYS A 222 5.29 7.30 9.87
CA CYS A 222 5.65 8.48 9.07
C CYS A 222 6.49 9.49 9.85
N GLN A 223 6.15 9.72 11.12
CA GLN A 223 6.94 10.60 11.99
C GLN A 223 8.34 10.04 12.27
N GLN A 224 8.45 8.72 12.45
CA GLN A 224 9.74 8.07 12.65
C GLN A 224 10.60 8.08 11.38
N ASP A 225 10.02 7.72 10.24
CA ASP A 225 10.74 7.49 8.99
C ASP A 225 10.97 8.78 8.20
N TYR A 226 10.10 9.78 8.30
CA TYR A 226 10.17 11.00 7.48
C TYR A 226 10.18 12.28 8.31
N ARG A 227 9.99 12.21 9.64
CA ARG A 227 9.84 13.38 10.54
C ARG A 227 8.67 14.28 10.16
N GLU A 228 7.67 13.71 9.50
CA GLU A 228 6.51 14.38 8.95
C GLU A 228 5.25 13.57 9.23
N SER A 229 4.08 14.20 9.12
CA SER A 229 2.82 13.46 9.22
C SER A 229 2.56 12.58 8.00
N CYS A 230 1.78 11.50 8.14
CA CYS A 230 1.44 10.68 6.97
C CYS A 230 0.64 11.46 5.93
N GLY A 231 -0.15 12.47 6.34
CA GLY A 231 -0.82 13.37 5.41
C GLY A 231 0.17 14.16 4.55
N VAL A 232 1.19 14.76 5.17
CA VAL A 232 2.24 15.49 4.46
C VAL A 232 3.02 14.58 3.52
N VAL A 233 3.37 13.37 3.96
CA VAL A 233 4.10 12.39 3.13
C VAL A 233 3.23 11.91 1.97
N ARG A 234 1.95 11.63 2.19
CA ARG A 234 1.02 11.18 1.14
C ARG A 234 0.78 12.26 0.10
N ASP A 235 0.55 13.48 0.56
CA ASP A 235 0.05 14.59 -0.24
C ASP A 235 1.22 15.48 -0.74
N TRP A 236 2.46 14.99 -0.67
CA TRP A 236 3.66 15.77 -0.97
C TRP A 236 3.68 16.35 -2.38
N LEU A 237 3.17 15.61 -3.36
CA LEU A 237 3.13 16.05 -4.75
C LEU A 237 2.15 17.22 -4.94
N LEU A 238 1.10 17.31 -4.13
CA LEU A 238 0.18 18.45 -4.10
C LEU A 238 0.82 19.69 -3.48
N ASN A 239 1.71 19.49 -2.51
CA ASN A 239 2.39 20.57 -1.78
C ASN A 239 3.71 21.00 -2.44
N ALA A 240 4.27 20.20 -3.35
CA ALA A 240 5.56 20.46 -3.99
C ALA A 240 5.56 21.71 -4.89
N PRO A 241 4.51 22.00 -5.70
CA PRO A 241 4.47 23.22 -6.50
C PRO A 241 4.58 24.49 -5.67
N GLU A 242 3.87 24.58 -4.54
CA GLU A 242 3.94 25.75 -3.65
C GLU A 242 5.35 25.94 -3.05
N LYS A 243 6.07 24.84 -2.77
CA LYS A 243 7.48 24.89 -2.35
C LYS A 243 8.40 25.28 -3.51
N CYS A 244 8.05 24.83 -4.72
CA CYS A 244 8.78 25.12 -5.95
C CYS A 244 8.72 26.58 -6.36
N GLU A 245 7.54 27.20 -6.34
CA GLU A 245 7.34 28.60 -6.72
C GLU A 245 8.10 29.58 -5.81
N LYS A 246 8.40 29.18 -4.57
CA LYS A 246 9.25 29.95 -3.65
C LYS A 246 10.70 30.03 -4.15
N ASP A 247 11.16 29.01 -4.87
CA ASP A 247 12.44 29.02 -5.58
C ASP A 247 12.25 29.70 -6.95
N LYS A 248 12.46 31.01 -6.99
CA LYS A 248 12.27 31.84 -8.20
C LYS A 248 13.00 31.25 -9.42
N ASN A 249 12.36 31.33 -10.59
CA ASN A 249 12.88 30.92 -11.93
C ASN A 249 13.01 29.40 -12.16
N VAL A 250 12.13 28.59 -11.59
CA VAL A 250 12.10 27.15 -11.84
C VAL A 250 10.73 26.78 -12.42
N ASP A 251 10.73 25.94 -13.47
CA ASP A 251 9.51 25.36 -14.03
C ASP A 251 9.01 24.24 -13.09
N CYS A 252 7.86 24.50 -12.46
CA CYS A 252 7.28 23.65 -11.42
C CYS A 252 6.21 22.67 -11.94
N ASP A 253 5.97 22.62 -13.25
CA ASP A 253 4.97 21.74 -13.86
C ASP A 253 5.53 20.33 -14.11
N GLU A 254 6.86 20.20 -14.20
CA GLU A 254 7.53 18.94 -14.44
C GLU A 254 7.82 18.17 -13.16
N LEU A 255 7.47 16.87 -13.14
CA LEU A 255 7.78 15.98 -12.02
C LEU A 255 9.29 15.98 -11.70
N ASP A 256 10.15 16.05 -12.72
CA ASP A 256 11.61 16.04 -12.53
C ASP A 256 12.10 17.23 -11.69
N THR A 257 11.46 18.39 -11.82
CA THR A 257 11.69 19.51 -10.93
C THR A 257 11.17 19.22 -9.52
N LEU A 258 9.94 18.71 -9.41
CA LEU A 258 9.26 18.54 -8.11
C LEU A 258 9.90 17.46 -7.23
N ILE A 259 10.61 16.49 -7.80
CA ILE A 259 11.31 15.42 -7.06
C ILE A 259 12.24 15.96 -5.97
N LYS A 260 12.82 17.17 -6.12
CA LYS A 260 13.67 17.78 -5.08
C LYS A 260 12.94 18.03 -3.75
N TYR A 261 11.60 18.07 -3.78
CA TYR A 261 10.75 18.25 -2.61
C TYR A 261 10.12 16.93 -2.10
N ARG A 262 10.47 15.80 -2.72
CA ARG A 262 10.00 14.48 -2.27
C ARG A 262 10.38 14.27 -0.80
N PRO A 263 9.49 13.71 0.04
CA PRO A 263 9.85 13.28 1.38
C PRO A 263 11.03 12.30 1.34
N VAL A 264 12.11 12.67 2.02
CA VAL A 264 13.33 11.87 2.15
C VAL A 264 13.25 11.10 3.47
N SER A 265 13.45 9.79 3.42
CA SER A 265 13.43 8.99 4.64
C SER A 265 14.67 9.27 5.51
N GLU A 266 14.56 9.04 6.81
CA GLU A 266 15.65 9.16 7.77
C GLU A 266 16.81 8.25 7.37
N GLU A 267 16.52 7.04 6.88
CA GLU A 267 17.51 6.11 6.37
C GLU A 267 18.27 6.70 5.16
N GLU A 268 17.56 7.23 4.17
CA GLU A 268 18.16 7.86 2.99
C GLU A 268 19.03 9.05 3.39
N ARG A 269 18.51 9.90 4.28
CA ARG A 269 19.21 11.08 4.80
C ARG A 269 20.51 10.70 5.52
N LEU A 270 20.48 9.64 6.33
CA LEU A 270 21.66 9.15 7.05
C LEU A 270 22.69 8.51 6.10
N LYS A 271 22.24 7.80 5.06
CA LYS A 271 23.14 7.16 4.08
C LYS A 271 23.81 8.16 3.16
N ILE A 272 23.08 9.19 2.68
CA ILE A 272 23.67 10.33 1.96
C ILE A 272 24.70 11.02 2.85
N GLY A 273 24.38 11.12 4.14
CA GLY A 273 25.24 11.73 5.14
C GLY A 273 25.22 13.25 5.10
N GLY A 274 26.10 13.86 5.88
CA GLY A 274 26.21 15.31 5.96
C GLY A 274 27.56 15.74 6.54
N THR A 275 27.77 17.04 6.56
CA THR A 275 28.87 17.66 7.28
C THR A 275 28.42 18.03 8.69
N ASN A 276 29.15 17.59 9.69
CA ASN A 276 28.95 18.02 11.07
C ASN A 276 29.52 19.44 11.28
N ALA A 277 29.21 20.06 12.42
CA ALA A 277 29.65 21.42 12.76
C ALA A 277 31.19 21.57 12.82
N SER A 278 31.92 20.47 13.03
CA SER A 278 33.39 20.42 13.00
C SER A 278 33.98 20.18 11.60
N GLY A 279 33.17 20.15 10.54
CA GLY A 279 33.62 19.94 9.15
C GLY A 279 33.92 18.48 8.78
N GLY A 280 33.70 17.53 9.69
CA GLY A 280 33.77 16.10 9.43
C GLY A 280 32.52 15.60 8.70
N ARG A 281 32.69 14.60 7.82
CA ARG A 281 31.57 13.92 7.17
C ARG A 281 31.06 12.80 8.08
N PHE A 282 29.75 12.71 8.24
CA PHE A 282 29.10 11.55 8.85
C PHE A 282 28.16 10.93 7.82
N ALA A 283 28.22 9.61 7.67
CA ALA A 283 27.25 8.82 6.92
C ALA A 283 27.01 7.54 7.71
N ARG A 284 25.75 7.12 7.81
CA ARG A 284 25.33 5.91 8.50
C ARG A 284 24.39 5.13 7.61
N ASP A 285 24.64 3.83 7.49
CA ASP A 285 23.83 2.95 6.67
C ASP A 285 22.99 2.04 7.59
N LEU A 286 21.74 2.45 7.84
CA LEU A 286 20.86 1.72 8.76
C LEU A 286 20.55 0.29 8.29
N LEU A 287 20.56 0.03 6.98
CA LEU A 287 20.44 -1.33 6.46
C LEU A 287 21.64 -2.17 6.89
N MET A 288 22.86 -1.68 6.65
CA MET A 288 24.08 -2.39 7.04
C MET A 288 24.17 -2.57 8.55
N GLU A 289 23.87 -1.54 9.34
CA GLU A 289 23.85 -1.63 10.80
C GLU A 289 22.84 -2.69 11.29
N LYS A 290 21.64 -2.75 10.70
CA LYS A 290 20.61 -3.73 11.06
C LYS A 290 21.02 -5.17 10.68
N VAL A 291 21.71 -5.33 9.55
CA VAL A 291 22.23 -6.63 9.12
C VAL A 291 23.37 -7.08 10.04
N GLU A 292 24.26 -6.16 10.41
CA GLU A 292 25.39 -6.37 11.31
C GLU A 292 24.97 -6.69 12.75
N GLN A 293 23.98 -5.98 13.30
CA GLN A 293 23.47 -6.25 14.65
C GLN A 293 22.80 -7.62 14.78
N LYS A 294 22.23 -8.14 13.70
CA LYS A 294 21.49 -9.42 13.72
C LYS A 294 22.40 -10.64 13.62
N LYS A 295 23.68 -10.49 13.28
CA LYS A 295 24.61 -11.62 13.17
C LYS A 295 25.94 -11.29 13.85
N ASN A 296 26.30 -12.11 14.83
CA ASN A 296 27.61 -12.02 15.50
C ASN A 296 28.79 -12.21 14.52
N GLU A 297 28.56 -12.84 13.37
CA GLU A 297 29.49 -12.91 12.22
C GLU A 297 28.72 -12.71 10.91
N LEU A 298 29.09 -11.69 10.13
CA LEU A 298 28.49 -11.38 8.84
C LEU A 298 29.10 -12.26 7.75
N THR A 299 28.48 -13.41 7.46
CA THR A 299 28.90 -14.24 6.32
C THR A 299 28.41 -13.63 5.00
N ASP A 300 29.12 -13.88 3.89
CA ASP A 300 28.73 -13.36 2.57
C ASP A 300 27.38 -13.94 2.11
N GLU A 301 27.05 -15.17 2.50
CA GLU A 301 25.74 -15.79 2.22
C GLU A 301 24.59 -15.04 2.92
N ALA A 302 24.84 -14.51 4.12
CA ALA A 302 23.88 -13.70 4.86
C ALA A 302 23.54 -12.42 4.08
N LEU A 303 24.59 -11.75 3.61
CA LEU A 303 24.50 -10.53 2.83
C LEU A 303 23.89 -10.83 1.46
N GLN A 304 24.18 -11.96 0.85
CA GLN A 304 23.56 -12.37 -0.40
C GLN A 304 22.03 -12.47 -0.25
N SER A 305 21.53 -13.05 0.84
CA SER A 305 20.09 -13.10 1.11
C SER A 305 19.45 -11.71 1.26
N VAL A 306 20.19 -10.74 1.82
CA VAL A 306 19.74 -9.34 1.90
C VAL A 306 19.72 -8.72 0.51
N LEU A 307 20.80 -8.88 -0.24
CA LEU A 307 20.95 -8.38 -1.61
C LEU A 307 19.84 -8.91 -2.53
N ASP A 308 19.47 -10.18 -2.39
CA ASP A 308 18.41 -10.82 -3.17
C ASP A 308 17.01 -10.28 -2.85
N LYS A 309 16.80 -9.76 -1.64
CA LYS A 309 15.54 -9.15 -1.20
C LYS A 309 15.42 -7.66 -1.54
N LEU A 310 16.51 -6.99 -1.87
CA LEU A 310 16.44 -5.59 -2.31
C LEU A 310 15.85 -5.49 -3.72
N PRO A 311 15.09 -4.42 -4.02
CA PRO A 311 14.51 -4.22 -5.34
C PRO A 311 15.61 -4.10 -6.40
N GLY A 312 15.32 -4.63 -7.59
CA GLY A 312 16.24 -4.77 -8.69
C GLY A 312 16.27 -6.20 -9.23
N ALA A 313 17.11 -6.46 -10.22
CA ALA A 313 17.21 -7.79 -10.85
C ALA A 313 17.56 -8.89 -9.83
N GLY A 314 16.90 -10.05 -9.95
CA GLY A 314 17.30 -11.27 -9.25
C GLY A 314 18.60 -11.84 -9.82
N ARG A 315 19.29 -12.71 -9.07
CA ARG A 315 20.57 -13.33 -9.51
C ARG A 315 20.43 -14.15 -10.80
N HIS A 316 19.22 -14.60 -11.12
CA HIS A 316 18.93 -15.46 -12.26
C HIS A 316 18.62 -14.70 -13.56
N SER A 317 18.44 -13.38 -13.49
CA SER A 317 18.11 -12.52 -14.63
C SER A 317 19.30 -11.69 -15.14
N PHE A 318 20.55 -12.07 -14.81
CA PHE A 318 21.72 -11.41 -15.38
C PHE A 318 21.82 -11.68 -16.88
N ARG A 319 21.29 -10.76 -17.68
CA ARG A 319 21.68 -10.65 -19.09
C ARG A 319 23.13 -10.16 -19.13
N LYS A 320 24.02 -10.93 -19.77
CA LYS A 320 25.46 -10.61 -19.89
C LYS A 320 25.71 -9.40 -20.81
N ASP A 321 24.69 -8.91 -21.50
CA ASP A 321 24.83 -7.99 -22.62
C ASP A 321 24.33 -6.56 -22.32
N ILE A 322 23.94 -6.25 -21.07
CA ILE A 322 23.64 -4.87 -20.70
C ILE A 322 24.95 -4.06 -20.63
N SER A 323 25.08 -3.05 -21.49
CA SER A 323 26.26 -2.17 -21.54
C SER A 323 26.31 -1.23 -20.34
N CYS A 324 27.00 -1.64 -19.28
CA CYS A 324 27.25 -0.84 -18.09
C CYS A 324 28.36 0.20 -18.33
N SER A 325 28.11 1.21 -19.17
CA SER A 325 29.12 2.25 -19.44
C SER A 325 29.55 2.96 -18.14
N LEU A 326 30.85 3.21 -17.95
CA LEU A 326 31.43 3.90 -16.78
C LEU A 326 30.79 5.26 -16.41
N LYS A 327 30.07 5.88 -17.36
CA LYS A 327 29.31 7.14 -17.17
C LYS A 327 27.99 6.95 -16.43
N SER A 328 27.36 5.78 -16.52
CA SER A 328 26.23 5.43 -15.64
C SER A 328 26.73 5.08 -14.24
N TRP A 329 27.84 4.34 -14.12
CA TRP A 329 28.46 3.98 -12.84
C TRP A 329 28.79 5.14 -11.89
N ARG A 330 29.33 6.25 -12.41
CA ARG A 330 29.70 7.40 -11.56
C ARG A 330 28.51 8.21 -11.04
N ARG A 331 27.32 8.06 -11.63
CA ARG A 331 26.09 8.77 -11.20
C ARG A 331 25.45 8.18 -9.95
N TYR A 332 25.92 7.01 -9.50
CA TYR A 332 25.38 6.28 -8.36
C TYR A 332 26.14 6.52 -7.03
N ARG A 333 27.19 7.35 -7.03
CA ARG A 333 27.95 7.74 -5.83
C ARG A 333 27.55 9.13 -5.36
#